data_AF-A0A1H6E2G8-F1
#
_entry.id   AF-A0A1H6E2G8-F1
#
_cell.length_a   1.000
_cell.length_b   1.000
_cell.length_c   1.000
_cell.angle_alpha   90.00
_cell.angle_beta   90.00
_cell.angle_gamma   90.00
#
_symmetry.space_group_name_H-M   'P 1'
#
loop_
_entity.id
_entity.type
_entity.pdbx_description
1 polymer ?
#
loop_
_entity_poly.entity_id
_entity_poly.type
_entity_poly.pdbx_seq_one_letter_code
_entity_poly.pdbx_strand_id
1 'polypeptide(L)'
;MTDSTTQLPVAVIEKQIGEFLLAKTKMTWEPEVDLFASGVVSSLFAMELVVFVESTFGVAVEGADLAIDNFRTVRVMSALVTRLRGGGDGA
;
A
#
# COMPACT_ATOMS: atom_id res chain seq x y z
N MET A 1 16.84 -13.91 23.40
CA MET A 1 16.34 -14.76 22.31
C MET A 1 15.91 -13.81 21.21
N THR A 2 16.64 -13.87 20.10
CA THR A 2 16.56 -13.14 18.82
C THR A 2 15.49 -12.06 18.65
N ASP A 3 15.97 -10.82 18.62
CA ASP A 3 15.43 -9.69 17.87
C ASP A 3 15.24 -10.10 16.39
N SER A 4 13.99 -10.24 15.94
CA SER A 4 13.66 -10.60 14.54
C SER A 4 12.51 -9.77 13.96
N THR A 5 12.20 -8.59 14.52
CA THR A 5 10.98 -7.82 14.18
C THR A 5 11.28 -6.51 13.45
N THR A 6 12.10 -6.53 12.39
CA THR A 6 12.37 -5.30 11.61
C THR A 6 11.81 -5.34 10.18
N GLN A 7 11.26 -6.47 9.72
CA GLN A 7 10.68 -6.56 8.39
C GLN A 7 9.26 -7.14 8.44
N LEU A 8 8.26 -6.25 8.46
CA LEU A 8 6.85 -6.62 8.33
C LEU A 8 6.67 -7.42 7.01
N PRO A 9 6.17 -8.66 7.06
CA PRO A 9 6.06 -9.51 5.86
C PRO A 9 5.03 -8.93 4.88
N VAL A 10 5.27 -9.14 3.58
CA VAL A 10 4.39 -8.65 2.49
C VAL A 10 2.92 -9.04 2.72
N ALA A 11 2.68 -10.29 3.15
CA ALA A 11 1.34 -10.77 3.46
C ALA A 11 0.60 -9.93 4.52
N VAL A 12 1.31 -9.34 5.49
CA VAL A 12 0.70 -8.45 6.50
C VAL A 12 0.38 -7.09 5.88
N ILE A 13 1.23 -6.57 5.00
CA ILE A 13 0.97 -5.32 4.28
C ILE A 13 -0.28 -5.47 3.41
N GLU A 14 -0.35 -6.54 2.62
CA GLU A 14 -1.49 -6.84 1.75
C GLU A 14 -2.77 -6.99 2.55
N LYS A 15 -2.71 -7.68 3.70
CA LYS A 15 -3.84 -7.82 4.60
C LYS A 15 -4.33 -6.46 5.11
N GLN A 16 -3.43 -5.61 5.61
CA GLN A 16 -3.79 -4.28 6.14
C GLN A 16 -4.42 -3.38 5.06
N ILE A 17 -3.87 -3.38 3.84
CA ILE A 17 -4.44 -2.65 2.70
C ILE A 17 -5.81 -3.24 2.32
N GLY A 18 -5.92 -4.57 2.27
CA GLY A 18 -7.18 -5.27 1.99
C GLY A 18 -8.28 -4.95 3.01
N GLU A 19 -7.95 -4.86 4.30
CA GLU A 19 -8.88 -4.46 5.36
C GLU A 19 -9.35 -3.02 5.20
N PHE A 20 -8.44 -2.10 4.84
CA PHE A 20 -8.79 -0.70 4.52
C PHE A 20 -9.72 -0.62 3.31
N LEU A 21 -9.41 -1.34 2.23
CA LEU A 21 -10.25 -1.41 1.04
C LEU A 21 -11.62 -2.01 1.38
N LEU A 22 -11.69 -3.11 2.14
CA LEU A 22 -12.96 -3.71 2.57
C LEU A 22 -13.79 -2.73 3.40
N ALA A 23 -13.18 -2.00 4.33
CA ALA A 23 -13.87 -1.04 5.17
C ALA A 23 -14.53 0.08 4.34
N LYS A 24 -13.84 0.55 3.29
CA LYS A 24 -14.24 1.67 2.43
C LYS A 24 -15.17 1.27 1.29
N THR A 25 -14.88 0.16 0.63
CA THR A 25 -15.60 -0.32 -0.57
C THR A 25 -16.70 -1.33 -0.25
N LYS A 26 -16.71 -1.89 0.96
CA LYS A 26 -17.58 -3.01 1.37
C LYS A 26 -17.41 -4.27 0.50
N MET A 27 -16.29 -4.40 -0.18
CA MET A 27 -15.94 -5.54 -1.03
C MET A 27 -14.55 -6.07 -0.72
N THR A 28 -14.35 -7.36 -0.94
CA THR A 28 -13.04 -8.00 -0.87
C THR A 28 -12.34 -7.87 -2.21
N TRP A 29 -11.05 -7.54 -2.17
CA TRP A 29 -10.22 -7.34 -3.36
C TRP A 29 -9.08 -8.34 -3.39
N GLU A 30 -8.89 -8.99 -4.53
CA GLU A 30 -7.72 -9.83 -4.76
C GLU A 30 -6.48 -8.95 -4.98
N PRO A 31 -5.29 -9.41 -4.59
CA PRO A 31 -4.11 -8.55 -4.60
C PRO A 31 -3.66 -8.13 -5.99
N GLU A 32 -4.09 -8.86 -7.02
CA GLU A 32 -3.73 -8.66 -8.43
C GLU A 32 -4.78 -7.83 -9.19
N VAL A 33 -5.92 -7.52 -8.56
CA VAL A 33 -7.00 -6.76 -9.19
C VAL A 33 -6.65 -5.28 -9.25
N ASP A 34 -6.84 -4.71 -10.44
CA ASP A 34 -6.73 -3.27 -10.68
C ASP A 34 -7.94 -2.53 -10.11
N LEU A 35 -7.70 -1.80 -9.02
CA LEU A 35 -8.70 -1.05 -8.28
C LEU A 35 -9.16 0.22 -9.03
N PHE A 36 -8.32 0.75 -9.91
CA PHE A 36 -8.67 1.91 -10.74
C PHE A 36 -9.49 1.47 -11.95
N ALA A 37 -9.14 0.34 -12.57
CA ALA A 37 -9.92 -0.23 -13.65
C ALA A 37 -11.31 -0.71 -13.19
N SER A 38 -11.44 -1.13 -11.93
CA SER A 38 -12.75 -1.49 -11.35
C SER A 38 -13.65 -0.27 -11.11
N GLY A 39 -13.11 0.95 -11.15
CA GLY A 39 -13.82 2.20 -10.90
C GLY A 39 -14.13 2.46 -9.42
N VAL A 40 -13.65 1.61 -8.51
CA VAL A 40 -13.88 1.81 -7.06
C VAL A 40 -13.00 2.91 -6.49
N VAL A 41 -11.81 3.11 -7.06
CA VAL A 41 -10.87 4.15 -6.61
C VAL A 41 -11.14 5.45 -7.35
N SER A 42 -11.63 6.44 -6.60
CA SER A 42 -11.72 7.83 -7.04
C SER A 42 -10.44 8.59 -6.69
N SER A 43 -10.19 9.74 -7.33
CA SER A 43 -9.02 10.60 -7.06
C SER A 43 -8.88 10.98 -5.58
N LEU A 44 -9.99 11.18 -4.88
CA LEU A 44 -9.98 11.45 -3.43
C LEU A 44 -9.55 10.20 -2.64
N PHE A 45 -10.02 9.03 -3.06
CA PHE A 45 -9.69 7.78 -2.39
C PHE A 45 -8.22 7.39 -2.60
N ALA A 46 -7.65 7.72 -3.75
CA ALA A 46 -6.21 7.57 -4.00
C ALA A 46 -5.38 8.38 -2.99
N MET A 47 -5.76 9.63 -2.70
CA MET A 47 -5.09 10.43 -1.67
C MET A 47 -5.25 9.82 -0.27
N GLU A 48 -6.43 9.28 0.06
CA GLU A 48 -6.63 8.55 1.33
C GLU A 48 -5.77 7.29 1.44
N LEU A 49 -5.59 6.56 0.33
CA LEU A 49 -4.71 5.39 0.27
C LEU A 49 -3.25 5.78 0.53
N VAL A 50 -2.77 6.88 -0.06
CA VAL A 50 -1.42 7.40 0.20
C VAL A 50 -1.24 7.69 1.68
N VAL A 51 -2.12 8.52 2.27
CA VAL A 51 -2.05 8.88 3.70
C VAL A 51 -2.16 7.65 4.60
N PHE A 52 -3.01 6.69 4.25
CA PHE A 52 -3.13 5.43 4.97
C PHE A 52 -1.82 4.64 4.94
N VAL A 53 -1.21 4.50 3.77
CA VAL A 53 0.06 3.78 3.59
C VAL A 53 1.18 4.45 4.39
N GLU A 54 1.32 5.77 4.27
CA GLU A 54 2.34 6.53 4.98
C GLU A 54 2.18 6.41 6.51
N SER A 55 0.97 6.65 7.01
CA SER A 55 0.66 6.61 8.45
C SER A 55 0.75 5.20 9.04
N THR A 56 0.26 4.19 8.32
CA THR A 56 0.20 2.79 8.82
C THR A 56 1.57 2.13 8.81
N PHE A 57 2.39 2.41 7.80
CA PHE A 57 3.67 1.73 7.61
C PHE A 57 4.90 2.59 7.90
N GLY A 58 4.71 3.88 8.22
CA GLY A 58 5.80 4.80 8.54
C GLY A 58 6.71 5.07 7.35
N VAL A 59 6.15 5.16 6.14
CA VAL A 59 6.88 5.44 4.89
C VAL A 59 6.52 6.83 4.37
N ALA A 60 7.39 7.41 3.54
CA ALA A 60 7.09 8.63 2.79
C ALA A 60 6.84 8.25 1.32
N VAL A 61 5.72 8.68 0.75
CA VAL A 61 5.37 8.44 -0.65
C VAL A 61 5.44 9.77 -1.40
N GLU A 62 6.48 9.95 -2.20
CA GLU A 62 6.78 11.24 -2.85
C GLU A 62 7.17 11.06 -4.33
N GLY A 63 7.11 12.14 -5.11
CA GLY A 63 7.65 12.17 -6.47
C GLY A 63 7.15 11.03 -7.37
N ALA A 64 8.05 10.11 -7.74
CA ALA A 64 7.73 8.96 -8.59
C ALA A 64 6.92 7.86 -7.87
N ASP A 65 6.97 7.81 -6.53
CA ASP A 65 6.21 6.85 -5.74
C ASP A 65 4.71 7.17 -5.76
N LEU A 66 4.33 8.45 -5.90
CA LEU A 66 2.95 8.91 -6.07
C LEU A 66 2.31 8.49 -7.41
N ALA A 67 3.08 7.90 -8.32
CA ALA A 67 2.54 7.42 -9.58
C ALA A 67 1.42 6.40 -9.33
N ILE A 68 0.28 6.60 -10.01
CA ILE A 68 -0.91 5.74 -9.89
C ILE A 68 -0.62 4.26 -10.14
N ASP A 69 0.41 3.97 -10.93
CA ASP A 69 0.89 2.61 -11.18
C ASP A 69 1.26 1.89 -9.87
N ASN A 70 1.84 2.62 -8.89
CA ASN A 70 2.19 2.06 -7.58
C ASN A 70 0.96 1.77 -6.70
N PHE A 71 -0.21 2.33 -7.02
CA PHE A 71 -1.45 2.18 -6.28
C PHE A 71 -2.49 1.33 -7.02
N ARG A 72 -2.14 0.82 -8.21
CA ARG A 72 -3.06 0.09 -9.08
C ARG A 72 -3.68 -1.13 -8.41
N THR A 73 -2.84 -1.91 -7.74
CA THR A 73 -3.20 -3.19 -7.12
C THR A 73 -2.59 -3.28 -5.73
N VAL A 74 -3.19 -4.08 -4.85
CA VAL A 74 -2.65 -4.29 -3.49
C VAL A 74 -1.24 -4.88 -3.55
N ARG A 75 -0.95 -5.72 -4.55
CA ARG A 75 0.36 -6.33 -4.75
C ARG A 75 1.45 -5.31 -5.11
N VAL A 76 1.13 -4.31 -5.92
CA VAL A 76 2.09 -3.24 -6.23
C VAL A 76 2.27 -2.33 -5.02
N MET A 77 1.19 -2.00 -4.31
CA MET A 77 1.29 -1.22 -3.06
C MET A 77 2.13 -1.92 -2.00
N SER A 78 1.97 -3.24 -1.84
CA SER A 78 2.75 -4.00 -0.87
C SER A 78 4.24 -4.06 -1.22
N ALA A 79 4.55 -4.14 -2.52
CA ALA A 79 5.92 -4.01 -3.03
C ALA A 79 6.49 -2.61 -2.81
N LEU A 80 5.71 -1.55 -3.05
CA LEU A 80 6.09 -0.16 -2.77
C LEU A 80 6.48 0.01 -1.30
N VAL A 81 5.60 -0.37 -0.38
CA VAL A 81 5.85 -0.26 1.07
C VAL A 81 7.09 -1.07 1.47
N THR A 82 7.26 -2.26 0.91
CA THR A 82 8.44 -3.09 1.18
C THR A 82 9.72 -2.40 0.71
N ARG A 83 9.71 -1.77 -0.47
CA ARG A 83 10.83 -0.98 -0.99
C ARG A 83 11.14 0.22 -0.11
N LEU A 84 10.14 1.02 0.22
CA LEU A 84 10.30 2.25 1.02
C LEU A 84 10.83 1.96 2.43
N ARG A 85 10.40 0.85 3.06
CA ARG A 85 10.90 0.45 4.38
C ARG A 85 12.26 -0.21 4.36
N GLY A 86 12.59 -0.94 3.29
CA GLY A 86 13.86 -1.65 3.16
C GLY A 86 15.02 -0.79 2.66
N GLY A 87 14.73 0.42 2.16
CA GLY A 87 15.71 1.25 1.46
C GLY A 87 15.45 2.75 1.52
N GLY A 88 14.86 3.25 2.60
CA GLY A 88 14.74 4.70 2.88
C GLY A 88 16.09 5.40 3.16
N ASP A 89 17.20 4.83 2.72
CA ASP A 89 18.54 5.42 2.76
C ASP A 89 19.00 5.63 1.30
N GLY A 90 18.76 6.83 0.77
CA GLY A 90 19.35 7.22 -0.52
C GLY A 90 18.51 8.13 -1.40
N ALA A 91 18.39 9.40 -1.02
CA ALA A 91 18.60 10.56 -1.89
C ALA A 91 18.86 11.81 -1.05
#